data_AF-A0A521K1K4-F1
#
_entry.id   AF-A0A521K1K4-F1
#
_cell.length_a   1.000
_cell.length_b   1.000
_cell.length_c   1.000
_cell.angle_alpha   90.00
_cell.angle_beta   90.00
_cell.angle_gamma   90.00
#
_symmetry.space_group_name_H-M   'P 1'
#
loop_
_entity.id
_entity.type
_entity.pdbx_description
1 polymer ?
#
loop_
_entity_poly.entity_id
_entity_poly.type
_entity_poly.pdbx_seq_one_letter_code
_entity_poly.pdbx_strand_id
1 'polypeptide(L)'
;MQRLAKLFDEWNGSWKSTKGPAIFITFGYCLLVGFALSRHEMWRDEMEAWLIARDSESIRQLLGTLQNEGHPALWYLLLTPLARLSYVPEAMQALHLGIATLTVYLVSRYAPLSRLQLMLFPLGFYILWQYAVVSRDYALGILLLVMFCVLYPIRYRLFPLVGLVLMLAAHTHALVLMLVAAIGIGLAVDVGGAIVHDRSAFDLTHIRGFVLGFALIALGVVTSLLHLIPDSHYVGPTDSTARDLRSHALAIGAISFVGLAGLLSLLCWLQDRLSFVLVCGLGIIGAVLYLDASVLGAIVGAPGIKAFALIGLAAHLFLLYQVRDRFSLLILYGFGLTGLLVFFSGIFSGGPHHHGMLFIIFFVGYWLERLTRPAALHPVWDRQSQILDIVVTLILMSQSLFGIRMAYQDLIRPYSNGKYVAQYIQSHGWQSKHIVGCLDFSAQTVVGYLGIKNIYYPQGERWGSYVVWDQKRRKNIGLNNCLQSAQSLGKDVLVVSSYAEEESLRSFPFDKVAEFKGAIREDENFVLYRSRQWTP
;
A
#
# COMPACT_ATOMS: atom_id res chain seq x y z
N MET A 1 21.72 0.38 -20.73
CA MET A 1 20.58 -0.35 -21.35
C MET A 1 21.00 -1.57 -22.18
N GLN A 2 21.95 -1.49 -23.12
CA GLN A 2 22.37 -2.67 -23.92
C GLN A 2 22.95 -3.83 -23.10
N ARG A 3 23.72 -3.55 -22.03
CA ARG A 3 24.20 -4.59 -21.10
C ARG A 3 23.09 -5.21 -20.21
N LEU A 4 22.04 -4.43 -19.88
CA LEU A 4 20.85 -4.95 -19.18
C LEU A 4 20.09 -5.90 -20.09
N ALA A 5 19.82 -5.47 -21.32
CA ALA A 5 19.17 -6.30 -22.33
C ALA A 5 19.95 -7.62 -22.52
N LYS A 6 21.28 -7.55 -22.68
CA LYS A 6 22.13 -8.73 -22.86
C LYS A 6 22.07 -9.72 -21.68
N LEU A 7 22.14 -9.26 -20.43
CA LEU A 7 21.99 -10.10 -19.24
C LEU A 7 20.59 -10.71 -19.11
N PHE A 8 19.54 -9.98 -19.52
CA PHE A 8 18.17 -10.49 -19.52
C PHE A 8 17.88 -11.40 -20.72
N ASP A 9 18.54 -11.22 -21.86
CA ASP A 9 18.38 -12.01 -23.08
C ASP A 9 19.10 -13.36 -22.98
N GLU A 10 20.22 -13.45 -22.24
CA GLU A 10 20.94 -14.71 -21.96
C GLU A 10 20.13 -15.69 -21.08
N TRP A 11 19.16 -15.18 -20.32
CA TRP A 11 18.37 -15.97 -19.38
C TRP A 11 16.92 -16.19 -19.82
N ASN A 12 16.39 -15.33 -20.67
CA ASN A 12 15.02 -15.44 -21.11
C ASN A 12 14.89 -16.22 -22.43
N GLY A 13 14.14 -17.31 -22.42
CA GLY A 13 13.69 -17.98 -23.63
C GLY A 13 13.10 -16.99 -24.66
N SER A 14 13.28 -17.31 -25.94
CA SER A 14 13.21 -16.44 -27.13
C SER A 14 12.20 -15.29 -27.19
N TRP A 15 11.06 -15.36 -26.51
CA TRP A 15 9.96 -14.38 -26.65
C TRP A 15 10.16 -13.07 -25.86
N LYS A 16 10.79 -13.10 -24.68
CA LYS A 16 11.04 -11.89 -23.86
C LYS A 16 12.20 -11.03 -24.37
N SER A 17 12.97 -11.53 -25.32
CA SER A 17 13.97 -10.73 -26.05
C SER A 17 13.29 -9.61 -26.86
N THR A 18 12.01 -9.82 -27.25
CA THR A 18 11.22 -8.87 -28.02
C THR A 18 10.34 -8.02 -27.11
N LYS A 19 10.20 -6.72 -27.44
CA LYS A 19 9.32 -5.79 -26.70
C LYS A 19 7.83 -6.08 -26.92
N GLY A 20 7.48 -6.76 -28.02
CA GLY A 20 6.08 -6.96 -28.47
C GLY A 20 5.17 -7.58 -27.42
N PRO A 21 5.49 -8.76 -26.84
CA PRO A 21 4.66 -9.41 -25.84
C PRO A 21 4.44 -8.57 -24.57
N ALA A 22 5.48 -7.88 -24.10
CA ALA A 22 5.35 -7.00 -22.93
C ALA A 22 4.42 -5.81 -23.23
N ILE A 23 4.53 -5.21 -24.42
CA ILE A 23 3.62 -4.13 -24.87
C ILE A 23 2.19 -4.66 -24.98
N PHE A 24 1.99 -5.84 -25.57
CA PHE A 24 0.66 -6.45 -25.72
C PHE A 24 -0.02 -6.70 -24.37
N ILE A 25 0.67 -7.34 -23.43
CA ILE A 25 0.16 -7.60 -22.07
C ILE A 25 -0.18 -6.29 -21.36
N THR A 26 0.74 -5.32 -21.43
CA THR A 26 0.58 -4.00 -20.79
C THR A 26 -0.60 -3.23 -21.38
N PHE A 27 -0.75 -3.24 -22.71
CA PHE A 27 -1.84 -2.56 -23.38
C PHE A 27 -3.19 -3.19 -23.03
N GLY A 28 -3.29 -4.52 -23.06
CA GLY A 28 -4.49 -5.24 -22.63
C GLY A 28 -4.86 -4.94 -21.17
N TYR A 29 -3.86 -4.91 -20.29
CA TYR A 29 -4.04 -4.53 -18.88
C TYR A 29 -4.52 -3.08 -18.71
N CYS A 30 -3.92 -2.13 -19.43
CA CYS A 30 -4.33 -0.72 -19.39
C CYS A 30 -5.78 -0.53 -19.84
N LEU A 31 -6.20 -1.21 -20.91
CA LEU A 31 -7.60 -1.20 -21.35
C LEU A 31 -8.54 -1.82 -20.32
N LEU A 32 -8.16 -2.95 -19.72
CA LEU A 32 -8.96 -3.64 -18.72
C LEU A 32 -9.16 -2.78 -17.46
N VAL A 33 -8.08 -2.22 -16.90
CA VAL A 33 -8.15 -1.35 -15.72
C VAL A 33 -8.85 -0.04 -16.07
N GLY A 34 -8.59 0.54 -17.24
CA GLY A 34 -9.29 1.74 -17.71
C GLY A 34 -10.81 1.53 -17.81
N PHE A 35 -11.25 0.35 -18.28
CA PHE A 35 -12.66 -0.02 -18.28
C PHE A 35 -13.22 -0.16 -16.86
N ALA A 36 -12.51 -0.82 -15.94
CA ALA A 36 -12.92 -0.91 -14.54
C ALA A 36 -13.03 0.46 -13.87
N LEU A 37 -12.03 1.34 -14.07
CA LEU A 37 -12.01 2.71 -13.56
C LEU A 37 -13.16 3.57 -14.09
N SER A 38 -13.65 3.31 -15.32
CA SER A 38 -14.80 4.04 -15.87
C SER A 38 -16.10 3.83 -15.07
N ARG A 39 -16.15 2.80 -14.23
CA ARG A 39 -17.28 2.47 -13.36
C ARG A 39 -16.97 2.63 -11.87
N HIS A 40 -15.71 2.45 -11.47
CA HIS A 40 -15.31 2.50 -10.07
C HIS A 40 -15.58 3.86 -9.41
N GLU A 41 -16.39 3.86 -8.36
CA GLU A 41 -16.60 5.02 -7.48
C GLU A 41 -15.58 5.03 -6.34
N MET A 42 -14.82 6.12 -6.26
CA MET A 42 -13.84 6.31 -5.22
C MET A 42 -14.52 6.39 -3.85
N TRP A 43 -13.96 5.67 -2.90
CA TRP A 43 -14.41 5.67 -1.50
C TRP A 43 -13.58 6.59 -0.61
N ARG A 44 -13.91 6.65 0.68
CA ARG A 44 -13.30 7.58 1.66
C ARG A 44 -11.79 7.69 1.62
N ASP A 45 -11.11 6.56 1.48
CA ASP A 45 -9.67 6.46 1.58
C ASP A 45 -8.97 7.10 0.37
N GLU A 46 -9.62 7.06 -0.79
CA GLU A 46 -9.19 7.78 -1.99
C GLU A 46 -9.54 9.27 -1.88
N MET A 47 -10.74 9.56 -1.38
CA MET A 47 -11.24 10.94 -1.23
C MET A 47 -10.48 11.73 -0.18
N GLU A 48 -10.09 11.14 0.94
CA GLU A 48 -9.24 11.75 1.96
C GLU A 48 -7.93 12.24 1.33
N ALA A 49 -7.25 11.38 0.57
CA ALA A 49 -6.00 11.72 -0.10
C ALA A 49 -6.17 12.87 -1.11
N TRP A 50 -7.25 12.82 -1.89
CA TRP A 50 -7.58 13.88 -2.85
C TRP A 50 -7.90 15.21 -2.16
N LEU A 51 -8.75 15.20 -1.14
CA LEU A 51 -9.22 16.38 -0.43
C LEU A 51 -8.10 17.05 0.35
N ILE A 52 -7.25 16.29 1.03
CA ILE A 52 -6.03 16.81 1.68
C ILE A 52 -5.14 17.53 0.66
N ALA A 53 -4.90 16.91 -0.51
CA ALA A 53 -4.08 17.50 -1.55
C ALA A 53 -4.72 18.76 -2.19
N ARG A 54 -6.04 18.76 -2.35
CA ARG A 54 -6.84 19.85 -2.94
C ARG A 54 -6.93 21.06 -2.03
N ASP A 55 -7.20 20.83 -0.75
CA ASP A 55 -7.57 21.89 0.19
C ASP A 55 -6.41 22.36 1.08
N SER A 56 -5.22 21.76 0.93
CA SER A 56 -3.98 22.30 1.51
C SER A 56 -3.53 23.56 0.75
N GLU A 57 -3.49 24.70 1.43
CA GLU A 57 -3.08 25.99 0.86
C GLU A 57 -1.58 26.04 0.54
N SER A 58 -0.77 25.26 1.25
CA SER A 58 0.68 25.20 1.06
C SER A 58 1.24 23.80 1.30
N ILE A 59 2.45 23.53 0.79
CA ILE A 59 3.17 22.27 1.08
C ILE A 59 3.42 22.13 2.58
N ARG A 60 3.65 23.23 3.31
CA ARG A 60 3.83 23.21 4.76
C ARG A 60 2.57 22.73 5.47
N GLN A 61 1.39 23.23 5.09
CA GLN A 61 0.11 22.79 5.65
C GLN A 61 -0.17 21.33 5.30
N LEU A 62 0.11 20.92 4.06
CA LEU A 62 0.00 19.53 3.62
C LEU A 62 0.82 18.62 4.53
N LEU A 63 2.13 18.89 4.68
CA LEU A 63 3.02 18.09 5.51
C LEU A 63 2.60 18.08 6.99
N GLY A 64 2.08 19.19 7.52
CA GLY A 64 1.55 19.24 8.89
C GLY A 64 0.28 18.39 9.07
N THR A 65 -0.59 18.36 8.05
CA THR A 65 -1.81 17.52 8.07
C THR A 65 -1.45 16.04 8.06
N LEU A 66 -0.47 15.65 7.22
CA LEU A 66 -0.05 14.25 7.06
C LEU A 66 0.58 13.63 8.30
N GLN A 67 1.15 14.44 9.21
CA GLN A 67 1.63 13.95 10.51
C GLN A 67 0.50 13.32 11.34
N ASN A 68 -0.72 13.82 11.20
CA ASN A 68 -1.90 13.28 11.87
C ASN A 68 -2.62 12.23 11.00
N GLU A 69 -2.35 12.12 9.71
CA GLU A 69 -2.80 10.98 8.90
C GLU A 69 -1.95 9.72 9.13
N GLY A 70 -0.68 9.88 9.49
CA GLY A 70 0.25 8.76 9.61
C GLY A 70 0.71 8.20 8.26
N HIS A 71 0.68 9.02 7.20
CA HIS A 71 1.13 8.65 5.85
C HIS A 71 2.34 9.47 5.39
N PRO A 72 3.33 8.83 4.73
CA PRO A 72 4.41 9.56 4.07
C PRO A 72 3.94 10.46 2.91
N ALA A 73 4.70 11.50 2.62
CA ALA A 73 4.21 12.62 1.78
C ALA A 73 4.18 12.39 0.26
N LEU A 74 4.87 11.39 -0.29
CA LEU A 74 5.14 11.37 -1.74
C LEU A 74 3.86 11.25 -2.58
N TRP A 75 2.89 10.43 -2.16
CA TRP A 75 1.62 10.29 -2.87
C TRP A 75 0.85 11.62 -2.95
N TYR A 76 0.70 12.29 -1.81
CA TYR A 76 0.00 13.57 -1.71
C TYR A 76 0.70 14.68 -2.48
N LEU A 77 2.04 14.69 -2.51
CA LEU A 77 2.82 15.63 -3.31
C LEU A 77 2.58 15.44 -4.83
N LEU A 78 2.32 14.21 -5.28
CA LEU A 78 1.94 13.94 -6.68
C LEU A 78 0.49 14.34 -6.98
N LEU A 79 -0.42 14.20 -6.02
CA LEU A 79 -1.82 14.63 -6.16
C LEU A 79 -1.98 16.15 -6.16
N THR A 80 -1.17 16.86 -5.39
CA THR A 80 -1.26 18.31 -5.20
C THR A 80 -1.32 19.10 -6.52
N PRO A 81 -0.40 18.92 -7.51
CA PRO A 81 -0.52 19.62 -8.79
C PRO A 81 -1.79 19.26 -9.56
N LEU A 82 -2.26 18.01 -9.48
CA LEU A 82 -3.51 17.59 -10.16
C LEU A 82 -4.72 18.28 -9.53
N ALA A 83 -4.78 18.32 -8.20
CA ALA A 83 -5.86 18.93 -7.45
C ALA A 83 -5.90 20.47 -7.56
N ARG A 84 -4.76 21.10 -7.89
CA ARG A 84 -4.70 22.53 -8.24
C ARG A 84 -5.19 22.83 -9.65
N LEU A 85 -5.05 21.88 -10.57
CA LEU A 85 -5.49 22.03 -11.96
C LEU A 85 -6.96 21.65 -12.15
N SER A 86 -7.51 20.79 -11.29
CA SER A 86 -8.88 20.29 -11.41
C SER A 86 -9.46 19.94 -10.04
N TYR A 87 -10.75 20.22 -9.84
CA TYR A 87 -11.51 19.74 -8.68
C TYR A 87 -12.01 18.29 -8.87
N VAL A 88 -11.83 17.72 -10.06
CA VAL A 88 -12.34 16.40 -10.47
C VAL A 88 -11.41 15.30 -9.96
N PRO A 89 -11.83 14.47 -8.98
CA PRO A 89 -10.99 13.46 -8.35
C PRO A 89 -10.54 12.35 -9.32
N GLU A 90 -11.24 12.15 -10.44
CA GLU A 90 -10.88 11.17 -11.47
C GLU A 90 -9.47 11.40 -12.06
N ALA A 91 -8.88 12.59 -11.93
CA ALA A 91 -7.49 12.85 -12.31
C ALA A 91 -6.49 11.96 -11.52
N MET A 92 -6.81 11.63 -10.27
CA MET A 92 -6.02 10.70 -9.45
C MET A 92 -6.05 9.28 -10.02
N GLN A 93 -7.23 8.81 -10.47
CA GLN A 93 -7.37 7.49 -11.10
C GLN A 93 -6.52 7.39 -12.38
N ALA A 94 -6.44 8.46 -13.17
CA ALA A 94 -5.59 8.50 -14.36
C ALA A 94 -4.08 8.40 -14.02
N LEU A 95 -3.62 9.13 -13.00
CA LEU A 95 -2.24 9.00 -12.50
C LEU A 95 -1.97 7.56 -12.02
N HIS A 96 -2.90 7.00 -11.25
CA HIS A 96 -2.78 5.66 -10.70
C HIS A 96 -2.76 4.57 -11.79
N LEU A 97 -3.60 4.69 -12.83
CA LEU A 97 -3.57 3.83 -14.02
C LEU A 97 -2.20 3.85 -14.69
N GLY A 98 -1.58 5.04 -14.81
CA GLY A 98 -0.22 5.18 -15.35
C GLY A 98 0.82 4.43 -14.52
N ILE A 99 0.77 4.55 -13.20
CA ILE A 99 1.67 3.86 -12.25
C ILE A 99 1.50 2.34 -12.35
N ALA A 100 0.26 1.86 -12.31
CA ALA A 100 -0.06 0.43 -12.37
C ALA A 100 0.34 -0.18 -13.73
N THR A 101 0.07 0.54 -14.83
CA THR A 101 0.45 0.13 -16.19
C THR A 101 1.98 0.05 -16.33
N LEU A 102 2.71 1.04 -15.80
CA LEU A 102 4.18 1.01 -15.81
C LEU A 102 4.73 -0.15 -14.97
N THR A 103 4.12 -0.46 -13.83
CA THR A 103 4.46 -1.63 -13.00
C THR A 103 4.33 -2.92 -13.81
N VAL A 104 3.18 -3.14 -14.48
CA VAL A 104 2.94 -4.33 -15.31
C VAL A 104 3.90 -4.39 -16.49
N TYR A 105 4.23 -3.24 -17.11
CA TYR A 105 5.23 -3.19 -18.19
C TYR A 105 6.61 -3.64 -17.72
N LEU A 106 7.10 -3.11 -16.60
CA LEU A 106 8.41 -3.48 -16.05
C LEU A 106 8.46 -4.95 -15.65
N VAL A 107 7.40 -5.47 -15.02
CA VAL A 107 7.29 -6.90 -14.69
C VAL A 107 7.29 -7.74 -15.96
N SER A 108 6.46 -7.40 -16.95
CA SER A 108 6.37 -8.14 -18.22
C SER A 108 7.66 -8.13 -19.01
N ARG A 109 8.45 -7.07 -18.90
CA ARG A 109 9.71 -6.93 -19.62
C ARG A 109 10.90 -7.59 -18.93
N TYR A 110 10.96 -7.54 -17.60
CA TYR A 110 12.19 -7.85 -16.85
C TYR A 110 12.04 -8.94 -15.80
N ALA A 111 10.83 -9.29 -15.37
CA ALA A 111 10.66 -10.29 -14.32
C ALA A 111 11.01 -11.70 -14.82
N PRO A 112 11.66 -12.54 -14.00
CA PRO A 112 12.00 -13.93 -14.33
C PRO A 112 10.79 -14.86 -14.16
N LEU A 113 9.68 -14.51 -14.82
CA LEU A 113 8.42 -15.25 -14.80
C LEU A 113 8.21 -16.08 -16.08
N SER A 114 7.52 -17.20 -15.99
CA SER A 114 7.09 -17.98 -17.16
C SER A 114 6.05 -17.21 -17.98
N ARG A 115 5.76 -17.67 -19.21
CA ARG A 115 4.69 -17.09 -20.07
C ARG A 115 3.35 -17.06 -19.33
N LEU A 116 2.98 -18.19 -18.75
CA LEU A 116 1.73 -18.33 -18.01
C LEU A 116 1.70 -17.39 -16.80
N GLN A 117 2.77 -17.34 -16.01
CA GLN A 117 2.86 -16.43 -14.87
C GLN A 117 2.74 -14.96 -15.29
N LEU A 118 3.30 -14.57 -16.44
CA LEU A 118 3.17 -13.21 -16.98
C LEU A 118 1.78 -12.86 -17.48
N MET A 119 1.01 -13.84 -17.95
CA MET A 119 -0.41 -13.65 -18.28
C MET A 119 -1.28 -13.56 -17.02
N LEU A 120 -0.94 -14.30 -15.96
CA LEU A 120 -1.69 -14.34 -14.70
C LEU A 120 -1.40 -13.14 -13.80
N PHE A 121 -0.13 -12.72 -13.68
CA PHE A 121 0.29 -11.62 -12.81
C PHE A 121 -0.58 -10.34 -12.93
N PRO A 122 -0.82 -9.78 -14.14
CA PRO A 122 -1.62 -8.57 -14.29
C PRO A 122 -3.10 -8.76 -13.94
N LEU A 123 -3.59 -10.01 -13.87
CA LEU A 123 -4.98 -10.33 -13.51
C LEU A 123 -5.16 -10.56 -12.00
N GLY A 124 -4.07 -10.62 -11.23
CA GLY A 124 -4.09 -10.94 -9.80
C GLY A 124 -4.87 -9.93 -8.96
N PHE A 125 -5.52 -10.36 -7.88
CA PHE A 125 -6.31 -9.50 -6.99
C PHE A 125 -5.59 -8.22 -6.57
N TYR A 126 -4.34 -8.34 -6.13
CA TYR A 126 -3.55 -7.17 -5.76
C TYR A 126 -3.20 -6.27 -6.94
N ILE A 127 -2.79 -6.85 -8.08
CA ILE A 127 -2.26 -6.10 -9.22
C ILE A 127 -3.38 -5.52 -10.11
N LEU A 128 -4.48 -6.24 -10.30
CA LEU A 128 -5.61 -5.84 -11.15
C LEU A 128 -6.56 -4.88 -10.43
N TRP A 129 -6.90 -5.19 -9.18
CA TRP A 129 -8.00 -4.50 -8.49
C TRP A 129 -7.47 -3.63 -7.36
N GLN A 130 -6.84 -4.23 -6.36
CA GLN A 130 -6.53 -3.55 -5.10
C GLN A 130 -5.51 -2.40 -5.25
N TYR A 131 -4.52 -2.55 -6.13
CA TYR A 131 -3.44 -1.58 -6.35
C TYR A 131 -3.47 -0.96 -7.75
N ALA A 132 -4.59 -1.07 -8.47
CA ALA A 132 -4.77 -0.42 -9.77
C ALA A 132 -6.11 0.29 -9.92
N VAL A 133 -7.21 -0.32 -9.47
CA VAL A 133 -8.54 0.30 -9.50
C VAL A 133 -8.73 1.24 -8.30
N VAL A 134 -8.41 0.77 -7.08
CA VAL A 134 -8.46 1.59 -5.87
C VAL A 134 -7.20 2.45 -5.78
N SER A 135 -7.34 3.76 -5.95
CA SER A 135 -6.25 4.74 -6.15
C SER A 135 -5.57 5.13 -4.83
N ARG A 136 -4.59 4.33 -4.42
CA ARG A 136 -3.90 4.48 -3.13
C ARG A 136 -2.38 4.52 -3.30
N ASP A 137 -1.72 5.04 -2.27
CA ASP A 137 -0.27 5.25 -2.18
C ASP A 137 0.57 3.97 -2.37
N TYR A 138 0.03 2.79 -2.04
CA TYR A 138 0.68 1.50 -2.24
C TYR A 138 1.20 1.26 -3.66
N ALA A 139 0.46 1.65 -4.69
CA ALA A 139 0.82 1.38 -6.07
C ALA A 139 2.16 2.02 -6.45
N LEU A 140 2.42 3.22 -5.93
CA LEU A 140 3.70 3.90 -6.13
C LEU A 140 4.85 3.17 -5.43
N GLY A 141 4.62 2.68 -4.22
CA GLY A 141 5.60 1.85 -3.50
C GLY A 141 5.95 0.57 -4.24
N ILE A 142 4.93 -0.10 -4.80
CA ILE A 142 5.11 -1.32 -5.60
C ILE A 142 5.90 -1.04 -6.88
N LEU A 143 5.59 0.04 -7.60
CA LEU A 143 6.36 0.47 -8.77
C LEU A 143 7.84 0.64 -8.43
N LEU A 144 8.14 1.31 -7.32
CA LEU A 144 9.52 1.59 -6.90
C LEU A 144 10.25 0.31 -6.44
N LEU A 145 9.57 -0.63 -5.79
CA LEU A 145 10.13 -1.96 -5.46
C LEU A 145 10.39 -2.79 -6.72
N VAL A 146 9.53 -2.69 -7.74
CA VAL A 146 9.75 -3.32 -9.06
C VAL A 146 10.93 -2.67 -9.78
N MET A 147 11.05 -1.35 -9.75
CA MET A 147 12.22 -0.63 -10.28
C MET A 147 13.51 -1.07 -9.57
N PHE A 148 13.47 -1.27 -8.25
CA PHE A 148 14.59 -1.85 -7.50
C PHE A 148 14.97 -3.23 -8.03
N CYS A 149 14.01 -4.13 -8.25
CA CYS A 149 14.28 -5.46 -8.81
C CYS A 149 14.91 -5.39 -10.22
N VAL A 150 14.45 -4.44 -11.06
CA VAL A 150 15.02 -4.20 -12.39
C VAL A 150 16.47 -3.70 -12.31
N LEU A 151 16.79 -2.87 -11.32
CA LEU A 151 18.13 -2.31 -11.12
C LEU A 151 19.08 -3.29 -10.42
N TYR A 152 18.56 -4.28 -9.69
CA TYR A 152 19.35 -5.19 -8.86
C TYR A 152 20.52 -5.88 -9.59
N PRO A 153 20.38 -6.39 -10.83
CA PRO A 153 21.51 -7.02 -11.55
C PRO A 153 22.69 -6.08 -11.83
N ILE A 154 22.44 -4.77 -11.88
CA ILE A 154 23.46 -3.75 -12.17
C ILE A 154 23.68 -2.79 -10.99
N ARG A 155 23.19 -3.15 -9.81
CA ARG A 155 23.15 -2.31 -8.62
C ARG A 155 24.51 -1.72 -8.25
N TYR A 156 25.60 -2.48 -8.40
CA TYR A 156 26.95 -2.00 -8.07
C TYR A 156 27.40 -0.80 -8.92
N ARG A 157 26.94 -0.70 -10.16
CA ARG A 157 27.28 0.41 -11.06
C ARG A 157 26.35 1.60 -10.89
N LEU A 158 25.06 1.34 -10.64
CA LEU A 158 24.02 2.37 -10.50
C LEU A 158 23.53 2.52 -9.06
N PHE A 159 24.42 2.32 -8.08
CA PHE A 159 24.03 2.32 -6.67
C PHE A 159 23.37 3.64 -6.21
N PRO A 160 23.80 4.83 -6.68
CA PRO A 160 23.07 6.07 -6.39
C PRO A 160 21.61 6.05 -6.87
N LEU A 161 21.33 5.47 -8.04
CA LEU A 161 19.97 5.35 -8.56
C LEU A 161 19.16 4.34 -7.74
N VAL A 162 19.77 3.23 -7.31
CA VAL A 162 19.15 2.30 -6.35
C VAL A 162 18.78 3.03 -5.05
N GLY A 163 19.71 3.83 -4.52
CA GLY A 163 19.48 4.63 -3.33
C GLY A 163 18.36 5.66 -3.50
N LEU A 164 18.30 6.35 -4.65
CA LEU A 164 17.22 7.28 -4.97
C LEU A 164 15.86 6.58 -5.05
N VAL A 165 15.78 5.44 -5.74
CA VAL A 165 14.53 4.65 -5.86
C VAL A 165 14.04 4.21 -4.49
N LEU A 166 14.93 3.71 -3.63
CA LEU A 166 14.58 3.28 -2.28
C LEU A 166 14.25 4.45 -1.34
N MET A 167 14.92 5.60 -1.50
CA MET A 167 14.56 6.85 -0.79
C MET A 167 13.14 7.30 -1.13
N LEU A 168 12.76 7.25 -2.40
CA LEU A 168 11.40 7.57 -2.83
C LEU A 168 10.41 6.51 -2.32
N ALA A 169 10.78 5.22 -2.37
CA ALA A 169 9.92 4.13 -1.89
C ALA A 169 9.60 4.27 -0.40
N ALA A 170 10.59 4.67 0.41
CA ALA A 170 10.39 4.95 1.84
C ALA A 170 9.32 6.03 2.09
N HIS A 171 9.18 7.00 1.19
CA HIS A 171 8.19 8.08 1.29
C HIS A 171 6.83 7.75 0.66
N THR A 172 6.54 6.49 0.34
CA THR A 172 5.23 6.10 -0.20
C THR A 172 4.27 5.66 0.89
N HIS A 173 4.66 4.70 1.73
CA HIS A 173 3.80 4.09 2.74
C HIS A 173 4.66 3.49 3.87
N ALA A 174 4.17 3.48 5.11
CA ALA A 174 4.90 2.95 6.28
C ALA A 174 5.33 1.47 6.12
N LEU A 175 4.44 0.63 5.58
CA LEU A 175 4.77 -0.76 5.23
C LEU A 175 5.92 -0.88 4.22
N VAL A 176 5.98 0.02 3.23
CA VAL A 176 7.05 0.04 2.22
C VAL A 176 8.35 0.56 2.83
N LEU A 177 8.29 1.56 3.71
CA LEU A 177 9.43 2.02 4.51
C LEU A 177 10.09 0.87 5.28
N MET A 178 9.30 -0.01 5.91
CA MET A 178 9.84 -1.17 6.61
C MET A 178 10.56 -2.14 5.67
N LEU A 179 10.01 -2.37 4.47
CA LEU A 179 10.69 -3.16 3.44
C LEU A 179 11.98 -2.48 2.97
N VAL A 180 11.98 -1.16 2.78
CA VAL A 180 13.17 -0.38 2.39
C VAL A 180 14.26 -0.49 3.46
N ALA A 181 13.92 -0.45 4.74
CA ALA A 181 14.88 -0.64 5.83
C ALA A 181 15.51 -2.04 5.77
N ALA A 182 14.72 -3.10 5.61
CA ALA A 182 15.21 -4.46 5.46
C ALA A 182 16.09 -4.64 4.20
N ILE A 183 15.66 -4.05 3.07
CA ILE A 183 16.42 -4.02 1.82
C ILE A 183 17.75 -3.29 1.99
N GLY A 184 17.77 -2.16 2.69
CA GLY A 184 18.99 -1.40 2.97
C GLY A 184 20.02 -2.21 3.75
N ILE A 185 19.58 -2.95 4.77
CA ILE A 185 20.45 -3.85 5.56
C ILE A 185 20.97 -4.99 4.68
N GLY A 186 20.09 -5.63 3.90
CA GLY A 186 20.48 -6.71 2.99
C GLY A 186 21.48 -6.24 1.91
N LEU A 187 21.30 -5.02 1.38
CA LEU A 187 22.23 -4.40 0.43
C LEU A 187 23.58 -4.06 1.09
N ALA A 188 23.59 -3.64 2.36
CA ALA A 188 24.84 -3.41 3.09
C ALA A 188 25.66 -4.71 3.23
N VAL A 189 24.99 -5.82 3.55
CA VAL A 189 25.61 -7.15 3.60
C VAL A 189 26.07 -7.60 2.22
N ASP A 190 25.26 -7.40 1.19
CA ASP A 190 25.58 -7.74 -0.20
C ASP A 190 26.84 -6.99 -0.70
N VAL A 191 26.90 -5.68 -0.47
CA VAL A 191 28.04 -4.84 -0.84
C VAL A 191 29.28 -5.17 -0.01
N GLY A 192 29.12 -5.34 1.32
CA GLY A 192 30.21 -5.71 2.21
C GLY A 192 30.81 -7.07 1.85
N GLY A 193 29.98 -8.08 1.59
CA GLY A 193 30.41 -9.40 1.14
C GLY A 193 31.16 -9.35 -0.19
N ALA A 194 30.68 -8.54 -1.15
CA ALA A 194 31.36 -8.36 -2.45
C ALA A 194 32.75 -7.72 -2.28
N ILE A 195 32.89 -6.71 -1.40
CA ILE A 195 34.18 -6.07 -1.11
C ILE A 195 35.20 -7.07 -0.51
N VAL A 196 34.74 -7.94 0.39
CA VAL A 196 35.60 -8.87 1.12
C VAL A 196 35.96 -10.10 0.29
N HIS A 197 34.98 -10.73 -0.36
CA HIS A 197 35.12 -12.08 -0.94
C HIS A 197 35.16 -12.13 -2.47
N ASP A 198 34.67 -11.10 -3.17
CA ASP A 198 34.65 -11.09 -4.65
C ASP A 198 35.13 -9.73 -5.21
N ARG A 199 36.43 -9.50 -5.08
CA ARG A 199 37.09 -8.29 -5.60
C ARG A 199 36.99 -8.13 -7.12
N SER A 200 36.64 -9.18 -7.86
CA SER A 200 36.44 -9.11 -9.31
C SER A 200 35.11 -8.46 -9.70
N ALA A 201 34.10 -8.58 -8.83
CA ALA A 201 32.80 -7.95 -8.98
C ALA A 201 32.78 -6.48 -8.50
N PHE A 202 33.69 -6.12 -7.57
CA PHE A 202 33.72 -4.80 -6.93
C PHE A 202 34.81 -3.88 -7.49
N ASP A 203 34.41 -2.89 -8.28
CA ASP A 203 35.30 -1.85 -8.79
C ASP A 203 35.35 -0.64 -7.83
N LEU A 204 36.50 -0.44 -7.18
CA LEU A 204 36.76 0.63 -6.20
C LEU A 204 36.45 2.04 -6.75
N THR A 205 36.43 2.24 -8.07
CA THR A 205 36.01 3.51 -8.67
C THR A 205 34.58 3.92 -8.32
N HIS A 206 33.73 2.96 -7.94
CA HIS A 206 32.32 3.19 -7.59
C HIS A 206 32.09 3.46 -6.09
N ILE A 207 33.12 3.52 -5.25
CA ILE A 207 32.98 3.68 -3.78
C ILE A 207 32.17 4.93 -3.39
N ARG A 208 32.38 6.05 -4.09
CA ARG A 208 31.59 7.28 -3.88
C ARG A 208 30.11 7.08 -4.21
N GLY A 209 29.82 6.25 -5.22
CA GLY A 209 28.46 5.89 -5.59
C GLY A 209 27.76 5.04 -4.52
N PHE A 210 28.49 4.14 -3.87
CA PHE A 210 27.97 3.37 -2.74
C PHE A 210 27.66 4.25 -1.54
N VAL A 211 28.59 5.14 -1.15
CA VAL A 211 28.38 6.10 -0.06
C VAL A 211 27.15 6.96 -0.34
N LEU A 212 27.04 7.53 -1.55
CA LEU A 212 25.89 8.34 -1.93
C LEU A 212 24.58 7.54 -1.91
N GLY A 213 24.56 6.32 -2.46
CA GLY A 213 23.34 5.50 -2.46
C GLY A 213 22.88 5.10 -1.06
N PHE A 214 23.80 4.71 -0.17
CA PHE A 214 23.44 4.44 1.24
C PHE A 214 23.01 5.70 1.98
N ALA A 215 23.63 6.85 1.71
CA ALA A 215 23.20 8.13 2.28
C ALA A 215 21.77 8.48 1.86
N LEU A 216 21.39 8.23 0.60
CA LEU A 216 20.02 8.42 0.11
C LEU A 216 19.01 7.47 0.79
N ILE A 217 19.37 6.18 0.96
CA ILE A 217 18.52 5.20 1.68
C ILE A 217 18.32 5.65 3.12
N ALA A 218 19.40 6.00 3.82
CA ALA A 218 19.36 6.47 5.21
C ALA A 218 18.54 7.76 5.34
N LEU A 219 18.74 8.72 4.43
CA LEU A 219 17.95 9.94 4.37
C LEU A 219 16.47 9.60 4.23
N GLY A 220 16.10 8.72 3.29
CA GLY A 220 14.73 8.29 3.05
C GLY A 220 14.07 7.65 4.27
N VAL A 221 14.79 6.75 4.94
CA VAL A 221 14.31 6.09 6.16
C VAL A 221 14.13 7.11 7.29
N VAL A 222 15.13 7.95 7.54
CA VAL A 222 15.09 8.93 8.63
C VAL A 222 13.98 9.95 8.42
N THR A 223 13.89 10.56 7.24
CA THR A 223 12.87 11.60 6.99
C THR A 223 11.47 11.03 6.95
N SER A 224 11.28 9.81 6.44
CA SER A 224 9.97 9.16 6.51
C SER A 224 9.58 8.79 7.93
N LEU A 225 10.52 8.30 8.77
CA LEU A 225 10.25 8.03 10.18
C LEU A 225 9.88 9.30 10.94
N LEU A 226 10.64 10.39 10.75
CA LEU A 226 10.35 11.68 11.36
C LEU A 226 8.98 12.22 10.96
N HIS A 227 8.54 11.97 9.73
CA HIS A 227 7.22 12.37 9.25
C HIS A 227 6.08 11.53 9.85
N LEU A 228 6.34 10.26 10.16
CA LEU A 228 5.39 9.35 10.80
C LEU A 228 5.27 9.55 12.31
N ILE A 229 6.08 10.43 12.93
CA ILE A 229 5.93 10.76 14.35
C ILE A 229 4.66 11.63 14.48
N PRO A 230 3.60 11.14 15.13
CA PRO A 230 2.38 11.90 15.28
C PRO A 230 2.62 13.14 16.14
N ASP A 231 1.85 14.20 15.87
CA ASP A 231 1.81 15.36 16.75
C ASP A 231 1.28 14.93 18.14
N SER A 232 1.68 15.67 19.17
CA SER A 232 1.18 15.56 20.53
C SER A 232 -0.35 15.59 20.65
N HIS A 233 -1.04 16.17 19.66
CA HIS A 233 -2.49 16.27 19.58
C HIS A 233 -3.17 15.18 18.75
N TYR A 234 -2.45 14.21 18.21
CA TYR A 234 -3.03 13.10 17.42
C TYR A 234 -3.90 12.18 18.28
N VAL A 235 -5.09 11.83 17.76
CA VAL A 235 -5.95 10.76 18.27
C VAL A 235 -6.41 9.89 17.11
N GLY A 236 -5.78 8.73 16.98
CA GLY A 236 -6.09 7.75 15.96
C GLY A 236 -7.26 6.84 16.33
N PRO A 237 -7.75 6.02 15.39
CA PRO A 237 -8.79 5.03 15.65
C PRO A 237 -8.38 3.98 16.70
N THR A 238 -7.07 3.71 16.85
CA THR A 238 -6.48 2.77 17.83
C THR A 238 -5.55 3.49 18.80
N ASP A 239 -6.14 4.10 19.84
CA ASP A 239 -5.45 4.91 20.88
C ASP A 239 -4.27 4.24 21.59
N SER A 240 -4.20 2.91 21.61
CA SER A 240 -3.13 2.15 22.26
C SER A 240 -1.81 2.17 21.49
N THR A 241 -1.85 2.29 20.16
CA THR A 241 -0.69 1.98 19.31
C THR A 241 0.28 3.15 19.11
N ALA A 242 -0.22 4.38 19.02
CA ALA A 242 0.57 5.55 18.66
C ALA A 242 1.43 6.09 19.83
N ARG A 243 0.94 5.94 21.07
CA ARG A 243 1.69 6.30 22.29
C ARG A 243 2.86 5.35 22.51
N ASP A 244 2.70 4.07 22.21
CA ASP A 244 3.76 3.08 22.25
C ASP A 244 4.77 3.26 21.10
N LEU A 245 4.36 3.73 19.93
CA LEU A 245 5.30 3.95 18.82
C LEU A 245 6.33 5.05 19.11
N ARG A 246 5.97 6.12 19.86
CA ARG A 246 6.90 7.19 20.27
C ARG A 246 7.95 6.71 21.27
N SER A 247 7.57 5.88 22.24
CA SER A 247 8.49 5.32 23.23
C SER A 247 9.40 4.25 22.62
N HIS A 248 8.90 3.46 21.66
CA HIS A 248 9.69 2.46 20.95
C HIS A 248 10.57 3.05 19.83
N ALA A 249 10.15 4.07 19.09
CA ALA A 249 10.93 4.63 17.97
C ALA A 249 12.27 5.26 18.41
N LEU A 250 12.29 5.93 19.57
CA LEU A 250 13.52 6.47 20.17
C LEU A 250 14.45 5.36 20.70
N ALA A 251 13.88 4.29 21.28
CA ALA A 251 14.64 3.14 21.76
C ALA A 251 15.21 2.30 20.59
N ILE A 252 14.42 2.06 19.55
CA ILE A 252 14.82 1.36 18.32
C ILE A 252 15.90 2.17 17.60
N GLY A 253 15.76 3.49 17.48
CA GLY A 253 16.77 4.35 16.87
C GLY A 253 18.13 4.34 17.59
N ALA A 254 18.14 4.30 18.92
CA ALA A 254 19.37 4.28 19.72
C ALA A 254 20.07 2.90 19.74
N ILE A 255 19.31 1.81 19.67
CA ILE A 255 19.84 0.43 19.66
C ILE A 255 20.41 0.04 18.27
N SER A 256 19.97 0.73 17.20
CA SER A 256 20.17 0.29 15.80
C SER A 256 21.46 0.72 15.11
N PHE A 257 22.37 1.50 15.71
CA PHE A 257 23.61 1.90 15.00
C PHE A 257 24.85 1.12 15.46
N VAL A 258 25.05 0.98 16.77
CA VAL A 258 26.18 0.22 17.34
C VAL A 258 25.87 -1.29 17.40
N GLY A 259 24.62 -1.65 17.73
CA GLY A 259 24.15 -3.03 17.72
C GLY A 259 24.08 -3.62 16.31
N LEU A 260 23.70 -2.82 15.31
CA LEU A 260 23.66 -3.25 13.91
C LEU A 260 25.05 -3.41 13.32
N ALA A 261 26.01 -2.53 13.62
CA ALA A 261 27.40 -2.71 13.16
C ALA A 261 28.07 -3.95 13.81
N GLY A 262 27.83 -4.18 15.10
CA GLY A 262 28.29 -5.39 15.81
C GLY A 262 27.61 -6.67 15.33
N LEU A 263 26.29 -6.63 15.11
CA LEU A 263 25.52 -7.72 14.53
C LEU A 263 26.00 -8.01 13.10
N LEU A 264 26.08 -7.02 12.22
CA LEU A 264 26.55 -7.18 10.83
C LEU A 264 27.97 -7.75 10.76
N SER A 265 28.85 -7.35 11.68
CA SER A 265 30.21 -7.91 11.79
C SER A 265 30.21 -9.37 12.26
N LEU A 266 29.37 -9.72 13.23
CA LEU A 266 29.17 -11.09 13.72
C LEU A 266 28.51 -12.00 12.67
N LEU A 267 27.53 -11.45 11.94
CA LEU A 267 26.77 -12.09 10.87
C LEU A 267 27.66 -12.42 9.67
N CYS A 268 28.56 -11.52 9.28
CA CYS A 268 29.59 -11.78 8.26
C CYS A 268 30.62 -12.83 8.71
N TRP A 269 30.91 -12.94 10.01
CA TRP A 269 31.91 -13.87 10.55
C TRP A 269 31.37 -15.31 10.75
N LEU A 270 30.05 -15.50 10.89
CA LEU A 270 29.40 -16.80 11.18
C LEU A 270 28.59 -17.42 10.02
N GLN A 271 28.88 -17.00 8.78
CA GLN A 271 28.08 -17.25 7.57
C GLN A 271 27.64 -18.73 7.37
N ASP A 272 28.47 -19.71 7.75
CA ASP A 272 28.22 -21.14 7.48
C ASP A 272 27.31 -21.87 8.49
N ARG A 273 27.08 -21.32 9.70
CA ARG A 273 26.25 -21.98 10.74
C ARG A 273 24.95 -21.24 11.09
N LEU A 274 24.85 -19.97 10.69
CA LEU A 274 23.76 -19.09 11.12
C LEU A 274 22.53 -19.13 10.21
N SER A 275 22.70 -19.42 8.92
CA SER A 275 21.60 -19.52 7.95
C SER A 275 20.55 -20.55 8.38
N PHE A 276 20.98 -21.71 8.89
CA PHE A 276 20.09 -22.75 9.40
C PHE A 276 19.31 -22.28 10.65
N VAL A 277 20.00 -21.65 11.61
CA VAL A 277 19.38 -21.12 12.83
C VAL A 277 18.42 -19.97 12.53
N LEU A 278 18.75 -19.10 11.57
CA LEU A 278 17.86 -18.02 11.11
C LEU A 278 16.64 -18.55 10.37
N VAL A 279 16.78 -19.54 9.49
CA VAL A 279 15.63 -20.14 8.80
C VAL A 279 14.70 -20.83 9.79
N CYS A 280 15.23 -21.58 10.75
CA CYS A 280 14.42 -22.20 11.81
C CYS A 280 13.81 -21.15 12.75
N GLY A 281 14.59 -20.15 13.18
CA GLY A 281 14.14 -19.09 14.10
C GLY A 281 13.10 -18.16 13.48
N LEU A 282 13.38 -17.59 12.30
CA LEU A 282 12.43 -16.76 11.55
C LEU A 282 11.23 -17.57 11.07
N GLY A 283 11.42 -18.86 10.76
CA GLY A 283 10.34 -19.75 10.38
C GLY A 283 9.39 -20.07 11.54
N ILE A 284 9.92 -20.31 12.75
CA ILE A 284 9.12 -20.54 13.96
C ILE A 284 8.42 -19.26 14.39
N ILE A 285 9.14 -18.13 14.47
CA ILE A 285 8.56 -16.82 14.81
C ILE A 285 7.49 -16.44 13.78
N GLY A 286 7.80 -16.58 12.49
CA GLY A 286 6.87 -16.34 11.40
C GLY A 286 5.62 -17.22 11.52
N ALA A 287 5.76 -18.52 11.78
CA ALA A 287 4.61 -19.41 11.94
C ALA A 287 3.75 -19.10 13.17
N VAL A 288 4.37 -18.74 14.30
CA VAL A 288 3.64 -18.36 15.53
C VAL A 288 2.86 -17.06 15.31
N LEU A 289 3.49 -16.04 14.72
CA LEU A 289 2.84 -14.75 14.44
C LEU A 289 1.78 -14.85 13.34
N TYR A 290 1.98 -15.73 12.36
CA TYR A 290 1.04 -15.96 11.28
C TYR A 290 -0.23 -16.71 11.72
N LEU A 291 -0.11 -17.57 12.74
CA LEU A 291 -1.23 -18.26 13.36
C LEU A 291 -1.98 -17.41 14.40
N ASP A 292 -1.51 -16.17 14.64
CA ASP A 292 -2.19 -15.23 15.52
C ASP A 292 -3.59 -14.87 14.99
N ALA A 293 -4.55 -14.81 15.91
CA ALA A 293 -5.96 -14.58 15.59
C ALA A 293 -6.22 -13.18 15.03
N SER A 294 -5.34 -12.20 15.20
CA SER A 294 -5.47 -10.85 14.62
C SER A 294 -5.07 -10.83 13.14
N VAL A 295 -4.03 -11.57 12.76
CA VAL A 295 -3.56 -11.72 11.37
C VAL A 295 -4.54 -12.60 10.56
N LEU A 296 -5.02 -13.69 11.16
CA LEU A 296 -6.05 -14.54 10.56
C LEU A 296 -7.46 -13.94 10.65
N GLY A 297 -7.74 -13.15 11.69
CA GLY A 297 -9.04 -12.56 11.99
C GLY A 297 -9.35 -11.28 11.22
N ALA A 298 -8.35 -10.58 10.67
CA ALA A 298 -8.55 -9.54 9.66
C ALA A 298 -9.15 -10.09 8.35
N ILE A 299 -9.18 -11.42 8.20
CA ILE A 299 -9.72 -12.15 7.05
C ILE A 299 -10.90 -13.02 7.56
N VAL A 300 -12.01 -12.39 7.94
CA VAL A 300 -13.15 -13.09 8.58
C VAL A 300 -13.87 -14.03 7.60
N GLY A 301 -14.17 -15.26 8.07
CA GLY A 301 -15.48 -15.89 7.82
C GLY A 301 -15.53 -17.28 7.17
N ALA A 302 -14.45 -17.80 6.58
CA ALA A 302 -14.49 -19.08 5.87
C ALA A 302 -13.31 -20.00 6.27
N PRO A 303 -13.52 -21.31 6.52
CA PRO A 303 -12.44 -22.27 6.73
C PRO A 303 -11.37 -22.24 5.61
N GLY A 304 -11.78 -21.90 4.38
CA GLY A 304 -10.87 -21.73 3.25
C GLY A 304 -9.84 -20.62 3.42
N ILE A 305 -10.16 -19.55 4.15
CA ILE A 305 -9.25 -18.42 4.35
C ILE A 305 -8.03 -18.81 5.19
N LYS A 306 -8.22 -19.58 6.28
CA LYS A 306 -7.12 -20.10 7.09
C LYS A 306 -6.23 -21.05 6.29
N ALA A 307 -6.81 -21.83 5.38
CA ALA A 307 -6.05 -22.71 4.49
C ALA A 307 -5.22 -21.90 3.46
N PHE A 308 -5.78 -20.86 2.84
CA PHE A 308 -5.03 -19.96 1.96
C PHE A 308 -3.91 -19.25 2.71
N ALA A 309 -4.16 -18.87 3.95
CA ALA A 309 -3.15 -18.26 4.79
C ALA A 309 -1.99 -19.26 5.04
N LEU A 310 -2.29 -20.49 5.49
CA LEU A 310 -1.28 -21.54 5.68
C LEU A 310 -0.47 -21.85 4.42
N ILE A 311 -1.11 -21.86 3.24
CA ILE A 311 -0.42 -22.00 1.95
C ILE A 311 0.53 -20.83 1.70
N GLY A 312 0.07 -19.60 1.99
CA GLY A 312 0.90 -18.40 1.91
C GLY A 312 2.12 -18.49 2.81
N LEU A 313 1.95 -18.86 4.09
CA LEU A 313 3.05 -19.08 5.02
C LEU A 313 4.02 -20.17 4.51
N ALA A 314 3.49 -21.31 4.07
CA ALA A 314 4.31 -22.40 3.52
C ALA A 314 5.14 -21.94 2.31
N ALA A 315 4.56 -21.13 1.42
CA ALA A 315 5.29 -20.54 0.30
C ALA A 315 6.42 -19.60 0.78
N HIS A 316 6.16 -18.78 1.79
CA HIS A 316 7.19 -17.90 2.37
C HIS A 316 8.34 -18.69 3.02
N LEU A 317 8.01 -19.72 3.81
CA LEU A 317 9.00 -20.62 4.42
C LEU A 317 9.80 -21.37 3.36
N PHE A 318 9.14 -21.83 2.31
CA PHE A 318 9.82 -22.48 1.19
C PHE A 318 10.77 -21.53 0.47
N LEU A 319 10.38 -20.27 0.25
CA LEU A 319 11.26 -19.26 -0.33
C LEU A 319 12.44 -18.92 0.61
N LEU A 320 12.21 -18.81 1.92
CA LEU A 320 13.29 -18.64 2.92
C LEU A 320 14.28 -19.80 2.84
N TYR A 321 13.80 -21.03 2.73
CA TYR A 321 14.64 -22.20 2.53
C TYR A 321 15.43 -22.11 1.22
N GLN A 322 14.83 -21.65 0.11
CA GLN A 322 15.55 -21.49 -1.17
C GLN A 322 16.66 -20.43 -1.11
N VAL A 323 16.49 -19.36 -0.34
CA VAL A 323 17.49 -18.28 -0.22
C VAL A 323 18.47 -18.47 0.94
N ARG A 324 18.39 -19.59 1.68
CA ARG A 324 19.20 -19.83 2.90
C ARG A 324 20.71 -19.70 2.71
N ASP A 325 21.21 -20.08 1.54
CA ASP A 325 22.64 -20.04 1.22
C ASP A 325 23.08 -18.66 0.67
N ARG A 326 22.13 -17.72 0.53
CA ARG A 326 22.34 -16.35 0.03
C ARG A 326 22.03 -15.36 1.14
N PHE A 327 23.01 -15.15 1.98
CA PHE A 327 22.85 -14.45 3.25
C PHE A 327 22.27 -13.02 3.12
N SER A 328 22.71 -12.24 2.11
CA SER A 328 22.17 -10.91 1.85
C SER A 328 20.68 -10.92 1.49
N LEU A 329 20.24 -11.89 0.68
CA LEU A 329 18.82 -12.07 0.34
C LEU A 329 18.01 -12.59 1.52
N LEU A 330 18.58 -13.50 2.32
CA LEU A 330 17.93 -13.99 3.53
C LEU A 330 17.64 -12.84 4.51
N ILE A 331 18.57 -11.89 4.68
CA ILE A 331 18.36 -10.70 5.50
C ILE A 331 17.28 -9.81 4.89
N LEU A 332 17.42 -9.44 3.62
CA LEU A 332 16.48 -8.54 2.93
C LEU A 332 15.05 -9.06 3.01
N TYR A 333 14.86 -10.32 2.64
CA TYR A 333 13.55 -10.94 2.56
C TYR A 333 13.04 -11.37 3.95
N GLY A 334 13.90 -11.98 4.78
CA GLY A 334 13.53 -12.50 6.10
C GLY A 334 13.18 -11.40 7.09
N PHE A 335 13.97 -10.31 7.16
CA PHE A 335 13.61 -9.17 8.01
C PHE A 335 12.42 -8.38 7.47
N GLY A 336 12.29 -8.23 6.14
CA GLY A 336 11.10 -7.62 5.55
C GLY A 336 9.82 -8.38 5.89
N LEU A 337 9.84 -9.70 5.73
CA LEU A 337 8.73 -10.59 6.09
C LEU A 337 8.42 -10.54 7.58
N THR A 338 9.43 -10.72 8.43
CA THR A 338 9.24 -10.77 9.89
C THR A 338 8.74 -9.42 10.42
N GLY A 339 9.29 -8.31 9.91
CA GLY A 339 8.81 -6.97 10.23
C GLY A 339 7.34 -6.79 9.90
N LEU A 340 6.90 -7.21 8.69
CA LEU A 340 5.48 -7.16 8.32
C LEU A 340 4.61 -8.01 9.24
N LEU A 341 5.02 -9.23 9.56
CA LEU A 341 4.25 -10.10 10.44
C LEU A 341 4.13 -9.54 11.86
N VAL A 342 5.23 -9.06 12.45
CA VAL A 342 5.23 -8.42 13.78
C VAL A 342 4.34 -7.18 13.77
N PHE A 343 4.42 -6.37 12.71
CA PHE A 343 3.58 -5.19 12.57
C PHE A 343 2.11 -5.57 12.53
N PHE A 344 1.72 -6.58 11.73
CA PHE A 344 0.32 -7.00 11.62
C PHE A 344 -0.23 -7.67 12.88
N SER A 345 0.58 -8.42 13.61
CA SER A 345 0.15 -9.11 14.82
C SER A 345 0.15 -8.20 16.06
N GLY A 346 1.09 -7.26 16.15
CA GLY A 346 1.37 -6.51 17.38
C GLY A 346 0.98 -5.03 17.34
N ILE A 347 0.95 -4.42 16.16
CA ILE A 347 0.78 -2.97 16.01
C ILE A 347 -0.52 -2.65 15.28
N PHE A 348 -0.73 -3.21 14.10
CA PHE A 348 -1.84 -2.82 13.24
C PHE A 348 -2.35 -4.01 12.44
N SER A 349 -3.54 -4.52 12.78
CA SER A 349 -4.13 -5.66 12.07
C SER A 349 -4.38 -5.37 10.59
N GLY A 350 -4.91 -4.19 10.27
CA GLY A 350 -5.14 -3.73 8.91
C GLY A 350 -6.16 -4.54 8.10
N GLY A 351 -6.57 -3.96 6.96
CA GLY A 351 -7.43 -4.63 5.97
C GLY A 351 -6.64 -5.46 4.93
N PRO A 352 -7.35 -6.15 4.00
CA PRO A 352 -6.73 -6.96 2.94
C PRO A 352 -5.71 -6.20 2.09
N HIS A 353 -5.94 -4.92 1.84
CA HIS A 353 -5.05 -4.07 1.06
C HIS A 353 -3.68 -3.82 1.73
N HIS A 354 -3.59 -3.91 3.05
CA HIS A 354 -2.32 -3.82 3.77
C HIS A 354 -1.54 -5.14 3.65
N HIS A 355 -2.23 -6.26 3.83
CA HIS A 355 -1.65 -7.60 3.77
C HIS A 355 -1.10 -7.98 2.40
N GLY A 356 -1.49 -7.28 1.33
CA GLY A 356 -0.87 -7.46 0.02
C GLY A 356 0.62 -7.17 -0.01
N MET A 357 1.16 -6.41 0.96
CA MET A 357 2.61 -6.24 1.10
C MET A 357 3.35 -7.55 1.36
N LEU A 358 2.70 -8.56 1.97
CA LEU A 358 3.26 -9.92 2.10
C LEU A 358 3.43 -10.59 0.72
N PHE A 359 2.44 -10.42 -0.17
CA PHE A 359 2.57 -10.88 -1.54
C PHE A 359 3.67 -10.12 -2.31
N ILE A 360 3.78 -8.80 -2.11
CA ILE A 360 4.80 -7.99 -2.78
C ILE A 360 6.21 -8.37 -2.31
N ILE A 361 6.47 -8.56 -1.02
CA ILE A 361 7.78 -8.99 -0.54
C ILE A 361 8.12 -10.42 -0.98
N PHE A 362 7.13 -11.32 -1.04
CA PHE A 362 7.29 -12.64 -1.65
C PHE A 362 7.68 -12.55 -3.12
N PHE A 363 7.01 -11.69 -3.89
CA PHE A 363 7.30 -11.48 -5.31
C PHE A 363 8.69 -10.87 -5.53
N VAL A 364 9.07 -9.86 -4.75
CA VAL A 364 10.43 -9.29 -4.76
C VAL A 364 11.47 -10.35 -4.41
N GLY A 365 11.23 -11.11 -3.33
CA GLY A 365 12.10 -12.21 -2.92
C GLY A 365 12.28 -13.26 -4.01
N TYR A 366 11.18 -13.70 -4.65
CA TYR A 366 11.20 -14.62 -5.78
C TYR A 366 11.98 -14.05 -6.97
N TRP A 367 11.79 -12.77 -7.31
CA TRP A 367 12.51 -12.12 -8.40
C TRP A 367 14.02 -12.14 -8.12
N LEU A 368 14.44 -11.68 -6.94
CA LEU A 368 15.86 -11.62 -6.56
C LEU A 368 16.49 -13.01 -6.40
N GLU A 369 15.72 -13.98 -5.88
CA GLU A 369 16.10 -15.39 -5.81
C GLU A 369 16.49 -15.89 -7.20
N ARG A 370 15.67 -15.64 -8.20
CA ARG A 370 15.98 -16.01 -9.57
C ARG A 370 17.26 -15.31 -10.05
N LEU A 371 17.41 -14.00 -9.78
CA LEU A 371 18.52 -13.16 -10.31
C LEU A 371 19.91 -13.55 -9.82
N THR A 372 19.99 -14.24 -8.69
CA THR A 372 21.23 -14.46 -7.96
C THR A 372 21.67 -15.93 -7.95
N ARG A 373 21.09 -16.77 -8.80
CA ARG A 373 21.44 -18.19 -8.84
C ARG A 373 22.84 -18.40 -9.45
N PRO A 374 23.72 -19.18 -8.81
CA PRO A 374 25.00 -19.56 -9.39
C PRO A 374 24.82 -20.40 -10.66
N ALA A 375 25.59 -20.11 -11.70
CA ALA A 375 25.53 -20.81 -13.00
C ALA A 375 25.94 -22.30 -12.95
N ALA A 376 26.61 -22.74 -11.88
CA ALA A 376 27.21 -24.07 -11.76
C ALA A 376 26.25 -25.20 -11.28
N LEU A 377 24.97 -24.91 -11.04
CA LEU A 377 24.02 -25.85 -10.42
C LEU A 377 23.01 -26.44 -11.43
N HIS A 378 23.42 -27.47 -12.17
CA HIS A 378 22.56 -28.39 -12.96
C HIS A 378 22.88 -29.82 -12.48
N PRO A 379 21.94 -30.77 -12.18
CA PRO A 379 20.52 -30.88 -12.52
C PRO A 379 19.56 -31.15 -11.32
N VAL A 380 20.08 -31.31 -10.09
CA VAL A 380 19.25 -31.63 -8.88
C VAL A 380 18.43 -30.42 -8.40
N TRP A 381 18.88 -29.21 -8.72
CA TRP A 381 18.18 -27.94 -8.45
C TRP A 381 17.05 -27.62 -9.45
N ASP A 382 16.89 -28.38 -10.52
CA ASP A 382 15.79 -28.19 -11.47
C ASP A 382 14.43 -28.48 -10.81
N ARG A 383 14.33 -29.56 -10.03
CA ARG A 383 13.05 -29.96 -9.41
C ARG A 383 12.55 -28.99 -8.33
N GLN A 384 13.40 -28.54 -7.41
CA GLN A 384 12.97 -27.58 -6.36
C GLN A 384 12.56 -26.22 -6.95
N SER A 385 13.23 -25.82 -8.03
CA SER A 385 12.96 -24.60 -8.77
C SER A 385 11.66 -24.67 -9.55
N GLN A 386 11.41 -25.81 -10.20
CA GLN A 386 10.14 -26.14 -10.82
C GLN A 386 9.01 -26.14 -9.78
N ILE A 387 9.24 -26.68 -8.58
CA ILE A 387 8.25 -26.64 -7.49
C ILE A 387 7.96 -25.18 -7.10
N LEU A 388 8.99 -24.33 -6.93
CA LEU A 388 8.78 -22.91 -6.64
C LEU A 388 8.00 -22.22 -7.77
N ASP A 389 8.29 -22.54 -9.04
CA ASP A 389 7.55 -22.02 -10.19
C ASP A 389 6.11 -22.49 -10.22
N ILE A 390 5.84 -23.74 -9.84
CA ILE A 390 4.49 -24.28 -9.68
C ILE A 390 3.78 -23.54 -8.56
N VAL A 391 4.39 -23.39 -7.38
CA VAL A 391 3.81 -22.66 -6.23
C VAL A 391 3.47 -21.22 -6.63
N VAL A 392 4.39 -20.50 -7.28
CA VAL A 392 4.15 -19.14 -7.78
C VAL A 392 3.01 -19.13 -8.80
N THR A 393 2.98 -20.10 -9.72
CA THR A 393 1.88 -20.21 -10.70
C THR A 393 0.54 -20.42 -10.02
N LEU A 394 0.46 -21.31 -9.02
CA LEU A 394 -0.77 -21.58 -8.27
C LEU A 394 -1.24 -20.35 -7.46
N ILE A 395 -0.31 -19.62 -6.84
CA ILE A 395 -0.61 -18.35 -6.16
C ILE A 395 -1.17 -17.34 -7.17
N LEU A 396 -0.53 -17.18 -8.32
CA LEU A 396 -0.98 -16.24 -9.36
C LEU A 396 -2.31 -16.66 -9.99
N MET A 397 -2.57 -17.96 -10.15
CA MET A 397 -3.89 -18.47 -10.60
C MET A 397 -4.97 -18.11 -9.58
N SER A 398 -4.73 -18.39 -8.30
CA SER A 398 -5.67 -18.02 -7.22
C SER A 398 -5.92 -16.52 -7.20
N GLN A 399 -4.84 -15.71 -7.19
CA GLN A 399 -4.92 -14.26 -7.28
C GLN A 399 -5.71 -13.81 -8.50
N SER A 400 -5.50 -14.42 -9.68
CA SER A 400 -6.20 -14.03 -10.92
C SER A 400 -7.70 -14.25 -10.83
N LEU A 401 -8.12 -15.39 -10.27
CA LEU A 401 -9.53 -15.69 -10.06
C LEU A 401 -10.18 -14.67 -9.11
N PHE A 402 -9.52 -14.34 -7.99
CA PHE A 402 -10.02 -13.32 -7.07
C PHE A 402 -10.00 -11.91 -7.68
N GLY A 403 -8.97 -11.56 -8.45
CA GLY A 403 -8.87 -10.25 -9.10
C GLY A 403 -9.95 -10.02 -10.12
N ILE A 404 -10.19 -10.99 -11.01
CA ILE A 404 -11.28 -10.92 -11.99
C ILE A 404 -12.63 -10.84 -11.26
N ARG A 405 -12.84 -11.63 -10.21
CA ARG A 405 -14.08 -11.59 -9.41
C ARG A 405 -14.31 -10.22 -8.79
N MET A 406 -13.29 -9.62 -8.18
CA MET A 406 -13.42 -8.32 -7.51
C MET A 406 -13.61 -7.19 -8.51
N ALA A 407 -12.86 -7.17 -9.61
CA ALA A 407 -13.09 -6.22 -10.70
C ALA A 407 -14.51 -6.37 -11.28
N TYR A 408 -15.02 -7.60 -11.43
CA TYR A 408 -16.40 -7.83 -11.87
C TYR A 408 -17.43 -7.31 -10.86
N GLN A 409 -17.23 -7.55 -9.56
CA GLN A 409 -18.13 -7.03 -8.53
C GLN A 409 -18.20 -5.51 -8.54
N ASP A 410 -17.06 -4.85 -8.70
CA ASP A 410 -16.90 -3.40 -8.81
C ASP A 410 -17.54 -2.80 -10.09
N LEU A 411 -17.66 -3.61 -11.15
CA LEU A 411 -18.37 -3.21 -12.38
C LEU A 411 -19.91 -3.23 -12.23
N ILE A 412 -20.44 -4.12 -11.39
CA ILE A 412 -21.90 -4.36 -11.28
C ILE A 412 -22.53 -3.75 -10.03
N ARG A 413 -21.73 -3.42 -9.02
CA ARG A 413 -22.17 -2.81 -7.77
C ARG A 413 -21.30 -1.58 -7.49
N PRO A 414 -21.90 -0.49 -6.97
CA PRO A 414 -21.12 0.68 -6.65
C PRO A 414 -20.12 0.36 -5.54
N TYR A 415 -18.89 0.82 -5.65
CA TYR A 415 -17.91 0.61 -4.59
C TYR A 415 -18.23 1.48 -3.37
N SER A 416 -18.58 2.75 -3.63
CA SER A 416 -19.17 3.70 -2.70
C SER A 416 -20.38 4.40 -3.33
N ASN A 417 -21.42 4.66 -2.55
CA ASN A 417 -22.55 5.46 -3.01
C ASN A 417 -22.31 6.98 -2.97
N GLY A 418 -21.12 7.44 -2.54
CA GLY A 418 -20.83 8.86 -2.35
C GLY A 418 -21.00 9.69 -3.62
N LYS A 419 -20.63 9.13 -4.78
CA LYS A 419 -20.82 9.76 -6.11
C LYS A 419 -22.30 10.00 -6.42
N TYR A 420 -23.15 9.00 -6.18
CA TYR A 420 -24.59 9.08 -6.45
C TYR A 420 -25.29 10.05 -5.50
N VAL A 421 -24.87 10.10 -4.23
CA VAL A 421 -25.36 11.09 -3.26
C VAL A 421 -25.00 12.50 -3.72
N ALA A 422 -23.75 12.73 -4.15
CA ALA A 422 -23.31 14.03 -4.65
C ALA A 422 -24.10 14.45 -5.90
N GLN A 423 -24.31 13.54 -6.86
CA GLN A 423 -25.14 13.79 -8.04
C GLN A 423 -26.59 14.12 -7.70
N TYR A 424 -27.18 13.43 -6.71
CA TYR A 424 -28.53 13.71 -6.23
C TYR A 424 -28.62 15.11 -5.60
N ILE A 425 -27.66 15.50 -4.77
CA ILE A 425 -27.60 16.84 -4.18
C ILE A 425 -27.45 17.89 -5.30
N GLN A 426 -26.62 17.61 -6.31
CA GLN A 426 -26.41 18.51 -7.45
C GLN A 426 -27.66 18.69 -8.31
N SER A 427 -28.38 17.60 -8.61
CA SER A 427 -29.59 17.64 -9.43
C SER A 427 -30.73 18.42 -8.78
N HIS A 428 -30.71 18.55 -7.46
CA HIS A 428 -31.69 19.32 -6.70
C HIS A 428 -31.22 20.75 -6.37
N GLY A 429 -30.01 21.14 -6.75
CA GLY A 429 -29.48 22.48 -6.45
C GLY A 429 -29.15 22.72 -4.97
N TRP A 430 -28.87 21.66 -4.21
CA TRP A 430 -28.69 21.74 -2.75
C TRP A 430 -27.24 21.97 -2.30
N GLN A 431 -26.31 22.26 -3.22
CA GLN A 431 -24.89 22.43 -2.91
C GLN A 431 -24.60 23.64 -2.01
N SER A 432 -25.46 24.66 -2.04
CA SER A 432 -25.32 25.89 -1.23
C SER A 432 -25.99 25.79 0.14
N LYS A 433 -26.67 24.68 0.43
CA LYS A 433 -27.38 24.46 1.70
C LYS A 433 -26.37 24.05 2.79
N HIS A 434 -26.76 24.16 4.06
CA HIS A 434 -25.90 23.67 5.13
C HIS A 434 -25.87 22.13 5.10
N ILE A 435 -24.71 21.55 4.85
CA ILE A 435 -24.54 20.09 4.82
C ILE A 435 -23.84 19.63 6.10
N VAL A 436 -24.38 18.59 6.73
CA VAL A 436 -23.86 17.97 7.95
C VAL A 436 -23.50 16.51 7.66
N GLY A 437 -22.25 16.12 7.89
CA GLY A 437 -21.78 14.75 7.74
C GLY A 437 -21.70 14.01 9.08
N CYS A 438 -22.59 13.06 9.33
CA CYS A 438 -22.65 12.37 10.64
C CYS A 438 -21.43 11.49 10.94
N LEU A 439 -20.97 10.79 9.91
CA LEU A 439 -19.71 10.04 9.88
C LEU A 439 -18.77 10.80 8.97
N ASP A 440 -17.81 11.50 9.55
CA ASP A 440 -16.87 12.35 8.79
C ASP A 440 -16.13 11.56 7.71
N PHE A 441 -15.63 10.38 8.05
CA PHE A 441 -14.89 9.53 7.13
C PHE A 441 -15.75 9.02 5.97
N SER A 442 -17.06 8.79 6.11
CA SER A 442 -17.91 8.39 4.97
C SER A 442 -18.43 9.61 4.21
N ALA A 443 -18.82 10.66 4.94
CA ALA A 443 -19.44 11.85 4.36
C ALA A 443 -18.47 12.66 3.49
N GLN A 444 -17.16 12.63 3.79
CA GLN A 444 -16.16 13.28 2.92
C GLN A 444 -16.16 12.73 1.50
N THR A 445 -16.57 11.48 1.28
CA THR A 445 -16.68 10.91 -0.07
C THR A 445 -17.66 11.72 -0.91
N VAL A 446 -18.78 12.13 -0.30
CA VAL A 446 -19.78 13.00 -0.94
C VAL A 446 -19.20 14.39 -1.19
N VAL A 447 -18.43 14.93 -0.23
CA VAL A 447 -17.79 16.26 -0.37
C VAL A 447 -16.80 16.31 -1.53
N GLY A 448 -15.99 15.25 -1.70
CA GLY A 448 -15.06 15.11 -2.81
C GLY A 448 -15.75 15.21 -4.15
N TYR A 449 -16.83 14.44 -4.35
CA TYR A 449 -17.61 14.45 -5.59
C TYR A 449 -18.45 15.72 -5.77
N LEU A 450 -18.89 16.38 -4.69
CA LEU A 450 -19.57 17.67 -4.77
C LEU A 450 -18.64 18.80 -5.22
N GLY A 451 -17.33 18.65 -5.04
CA GLY A 451 -16.35 19.69 -5.35
C GLY A 451 -16.41 20.89 -4.39
N ILE A 452 -17.07 20.74 -3.22
CA ILE A 452 -17.19 21.79 -2.20
C ILE A 452 -16.12 21.66 -1.13
N LYS A 453 -15.80 22.76 -0.44
CA LYS A 453 -14.72 22.82 0.55
C LYS A 453 -15.14 22.62 2.00
N ASN A 454 -16.40 22.88 2.34
CA ASN A 454 -16.82 22.96 3.72
C ASN A 454 -18.21 22.33 3.90
N ILE A 455 -18.26 21.27 4.70
CA ILE A 455 -19.46 20.79 5.38
C ILE A 455 -19.20 20.75 6.88
N TYR A 456 -20.25 20.65 7.68
CA TYR A 456 -20.09 20.55 9.13
C TYR A 456 -19.95 19.10 9.56
N TYR A 457 -18.87 18.80 10.29
CA TYR A 457 -18.60 17.50 10.90
C TYR A 457 -18.82 17.59 12.41
N PRO A 458 -19.91 17.03 12.95
CA PRO A 458 -20.16 17.13 14.39
C PRO A 458 -19.19 16.29 15.22
N GLN A 459 -18.52 15.28 14.64
CA GLN A 459 -17.48 14.50 15.35
C GLN A 459 -16.30 15.36 15.80
N GLY A 460 -15.90 16.33 14.99
CA GLY A 460 -14.82 17.27 15.30
C GLY A 460 -15.30 18.67 15.67
N GLU A 461 -16.61 18.89 15.72
CA GLU A 461 -17.28 20.19 15.85
C GLU A 461 -16.61 21.28 15.00
N ARG A 462 -16.49 21.00 13.70
CA ARG A 462 -15.76 21.87 12.77
C ARG A 462 -16.34 21.80 11.37
N TRP A 463 -16.04 22.85 10.60
CA TRP A 463 -16.23 22.86 9.16
C TRP A 463 -14.96 22.36 8.48
N GLY A 464 -15.12 21.60 7.40
CA GLY A 464 -14.01 21.15 6.57
C GLY A 464 -14.48 20.23 5.45
N SER A 465 -13.51 19.72 4.69
CA SER A 465 -13.75 18.79 3.60
C SER A 465 -13.35 17.36 3.92
N TYR A 466 -12.24 17.17 4.65
CA TYR A 466 -11.63 15.87 4.96
C TYR A 466 -11.56 15.63 6.48
N VAL A 467 -11.14 14.43 6.89
CA VAL A 467 -11.08 14.04 8.30
C VAL A 467 -9.87 14.67 8.98
N VAL A 468 -9.99 15.05 10.25
CA VAL A 468 -8.85 15.52 11.04
C VAL A 468 -8.70 14.67 12.29
N TRP A 469 -7.65 13.87 12.34
CA TRP A 469 -7.34 12.96 13.46
C TRP A 469 -6.67 13.68 14.63
N ASP A 470 -7.44 14.45 15.39
CA ASP A 470 -6.97 15.14 16.59
C ASP A 470 -7.77 14.81 17.86
N GLN A 471 -7.28 15.27 19.01
CA GLN A 471 -7.92 15.09 20.32
C GLN A 471 -9.34 15.65 20.43
N LYS A 472 -9.73 16.60 19.57
CA LYS A 472 -11.09 17.16 19.58
C LYS A 472 -12.08 16.24 18.86
N ARG A 473 -11.61 15.32 18.01
CA ARG A 473 -12.46 14.35 17.31
C ARG A 473 -13.03 13.29 18.25
N ARG A 474 -14.34 13.30 18.43
CA ARG A 474 -15.09 12.34 19.24
C ARG A 474 -15.28 11.02 18.48
N LYS A 475 -15.10 9.88 19.17
CA LYS A 475 -15.43 8.57 18.62
C LYS A 475 -16.95 8.44 18.46
N ASN A 476 -17.36 8.12 17.23
CA ASN A 476 -18.72 7.75 16.83
C ASN A 476 -19.88 8.37 17.64
N ILE A 477 -20.38 9.50 17.18
CA ILE A 477 -21.46 10.24 17.83
C ILE A 477 -22.88 9.66 17.60
N GLY A 478 -23.06 8.66 16.72
CA GLY A 478 -24.39 8.12 16.37
C GLY A 478 -25.32 9.11 15.64
N LEU A 479 -26.49 8.64 15.16
CA LEU A 479 -27.40 9.48 14.37
C LEU A 479 -28.09 10.58 15.20
N ASN A 480 -28.53 10.26 16.43
CA ASN A 480 -29.25 11.23 17.29
C ASN A 480 -28.42 12.49 17.58
N ASN A 481 -27.16 12.32 18.00
CA ASN A 481 -26.30 13.48 18.27
C ASN A 481 -25.97 14.25 16.99
N CYS A 482 -25.84 13.55 15.85
CA CYS A 482 -25.67 14.22 14.55
C CYS A 482 -26.90 15.08 14.19
N LEU A 483 -28.12 14.56 14.33
CA LEU A 483 -29.35 15.29 14.08
C LEU A 483 -29.53 16.47 15.05
N GLN A 484 -29.12 16.31 16.31
CA GLN A 484 -29.09 17.39 17.29
C GLN A 484 -28.14 18.52 16.86
N SER A 485 -26.94 18.19 16.40
CA SER A 485 -25.99 19.16 15.86
C SER A 485 -26.46 19.78 14.55
N ALA A 486 -27.17 19.04 13.71
CA ALA A 486 -27.77 19.57 12.49
C ALA A 486 -28.89 20.57 12.82
N GLN A 487 -29.72 20.27 13.82
CA GLN A 487 -30.79 21.16 14.27
C GLN A 487 -30.26 22.49 14.80
N SER A 488 -29.09 22.51 15.46
CA SER A 488 -28.51 23.74 15.98
C SER A 488 -28.01 24.70 14.89
N LEU A 489 -27.84 24.22 13.65
CA LEU A 489 -27.52 25.07 12.49
C LEU A 489 -28.74 25.78 11.89
N GLY A 490 -29.96 25.45 12.34
CA GLY A 490 -31.17 26.17 12.00
C GLY A 490 -31.94 25.60 10.81
N LYS A 491 -32.24 26.45 9.83
CA LYS A 491 -33.04 26.11 8.64
C LYS A 491 -32.15 25.65 7.49
N ASP A 492 -32.75 25.03 6.48
CA ASP A 492 -32.06 24.68 5.23
C ASP A 492 -30.84 23.75 5.43
N VAL A 493 -31.03 22.74 6.29
CA VAL A 493 -29.97 21.78 6.65
C VAL A 493 -30.23 20.43 5.98
N LEU A 494 -29.20 19.93 5.31
CA LEU A 494 -29.12 18.58 4.74
C LEU A 494 -28.15 17.74 5.59
N VAL A 495 -28.56 16.54 5.96
CA VAL A 495 -27.76 15.60 6.73
C VAL A 495 -27.41 14.41 5.85
N VAL A 496 -26.11 14.15 5.73
CA VAL A 496 -25.53 12.99 5.06
C VAL A 496 -25.09 12.01 6.14
N SER A 497 -25.74 10.84 6.17
CA SER A 497 -25.49 9.82 7.19
C SER A 497 -25.24 8.47 6.56
N SER A 498 -24.32 7.68 7.11
CA SER A 498 -24.21 6.24 6.81
C SER A 498 -24.95 5.36 7.83
N TYR A 499 -25.60 5.97 8.83
CA TYR A 499 -26.55 5.31 9.72
C TYR A 499 -27.94 5.31 9.10
N ALA A 500 -28.62 4.17 9.21
CA ALA A 500 -30.02 4.01 8.85
C ALA A 500 -30.83 3.66 10.11
N GLU A 501 -31.17 4.66 10.91
CA GLU A 501 -32.00 4.50 12.12
C GLU A 501 -33.28 5.35 11.96
N GLU A 502 -34.40 4.73 11.58
CA GLU A 502 -35.65 5.44 11.35
C GLU A 502 -36.33 5.90 12.65
N GLU A 503 -36.05 5.24 13.78
CA GLU A 503 -36.63 5.59 15.08
C GLU A 503 -36.18 6.99 15.57
N SER A 504 -34.95 7.38 15.24
CA SER A 504 -34.39 8.70 15.51
C SER A 504 -35.22 9.84 14.92
N LEU A 505 -35.86 9.65 13.77
CA LEU A 505 -36.62 10.71 13.08
C LEU A 505 -37.88 11.16 13.85
N ARG A 506 -38.36 10.37 14.81
CA ARG A 506 -39.51 10.75 15.64
C ARG A 506 -39.21 11.92 16.56
N SER A 507 -37.94 12.12 16.92
CA SER A 507 -37.51 13.12 17.91
C SER A 507 -36.90 14.38 17.29
N PHE A 508 -36.66 14.44 15.98
CA PHE A 508 -35.99 15.56 15.32
C PHE A 508 -36.80 16.08 14.11
N PRO A 509 -36.71 17.39 13.78
CA PRO A 509 -37.48 18.01 12.70
C PRO A 509 -36.86 17.77 11.31
N PHE A 510 -36.55 16.51 10.98
CA PHE A 510 -35.95 16.10 9.71
C PHE A 510 -36.79 15.01 9.04
N ASP A 511 -36.81 15.02 7.71
CA ASP A 511 -37.46 14.00 6.90
C ASP A 511 -36.41 13.27 6.05
N LYS A 512 -36.53 11.94 5.94
CA LYS A 512 -35.73 11.14 5.00
C LYS A 512 -36.14 11.48 3.58
N VAL A 513 -35.18 11.90 2.75
CA VAL A 513 -35.44 12.31 1.36
C VAL A 513 -34.87 11.35 0.32
N ALA A 514 -33.82 10.60 0.66
CA ALA A 514 -33.25 9.58 -0.21
C ALA A 514 -32.45 8.55 0.58
N GLU A 515 -32.26 7.37 -0.02
CA GLU A 515 -31.46 6.28 0.53
C GLU A 515 -30.72 5.56 -0.60
N PHE A 516 -29.42 5.35 -0.40
CA PHE A 516 -28.51 4.75 -1.36
C PHE A 516 -27.86 3.52 -0.71
N LYS A 517 -28.26 2.34 -1.20
CA LYS A 517 -27.87 1.03 -0.66
C LYS A 517 -27.12 0.20 -1.72
N GLY A 518 -26.58 -0.94 -1.31
CA GLY A 518 -25.99 -1.93 -2.21
C GLY A 518 -24.51 -1.72 -2.52
N ALA A 519 -23.85 -0.73 -1.90
CA ALA A 519 -22.42 -0.52 -2.05
C ALA A 519 -21.61 -1.76 -1.62
N ILE A 520 -20.46 -1.99 -2.26
CA ILE A 520 -19.53 -3.07 -1.88
C ILE A 520 -19.02 -2.84 -0.46
N ARG A 521 -18.74 -1.58 -0.11
CA ARG A 521 -18.44 -1.15 1.26
C ARG A 521 -19.75 -0.75 1.94
N GLU A 522 -20.23 -1.56 2.88
CA GLU A 522 -21.54 -1.34 3.52
C GLU A 522 -21.62 -0.02 4.30
N ASP A 523 -20.48 0.43 4.81
CA ASP A 523 -20.27 1.71 5.50
C ASP A 523 -20.17 2.91 4.55
N GLU A 524 -20.28 2.68 3.23
CA GLU A 524 -20.45 3.67 2.16
C GLU A 524 -21.86 3.62 1.56
N ASN A 525 -22.82 3.04 2.28
CA ASN A 525 -24.23 3.32 2.05
C ASN A 525 -24.61 4.64 2.74
N PHE A 526 -25.59 5.34 2.19
CA PHE A 526 -25.97 6.66 2.67
C PHE A 526 -27.48 6.84 2.76
N VAL A 527 -27.91 7.59 3.75
CA VAL A 527 -29.25 8.12 3.92
C VAL A 527 -29.16 9.64 3.99
N LEU A 528 -30.00 10.31 3.21
CA LEU A 528 -30.13 11.76 3.21
C LEU A 528 -31.35 12.17 4.02
N TYR A 529 -31.15 13.10 4.95
CA TYR A 529 -32.23 13.74 5.69
C TYR A 529 -32.24 15.24 5.44
N ARG A 530 -33.42 15.84 5.40
CA ARG A 530 -33.64 17.26 5.12
C ARG A 530 -34.43 17.88 6.24
N SER A 531 -34.04 19.07 6.70
CA SER A 531 -34.80 19.82 7.70
C SER A 531 -36.22 20.12 7.20
N ARG A 532 -37.24 19.98 8.05
CA ARG A 532 -38.63 20.35 7.71
C ARG A 532 -38.79 21.84 7.37
N GLN A 533 -37.95 22.68 7.96
CA GLN A 533 -37.85 24.10 7.62
C GLN A 533 -36.92 24.28 6.41
N TRP A 534 -37.41 23.88 5.23
CA TRP A 534 -36.68 23.92 3.96
C TRP A 534 -37.21 25.02 3.05
N THR A 535 -36.32 25.88 2.55
CA THR A 535 -36.61 26.87 1.52
C THR A 535 -36.30 26.24 0.16
N PRO A 536 -37.29 26.13 -0.76
CA PRO A 536 -37.12 25.50 -2.07
C PRO A 536 -35.89 26.00 -2.85
#